data_AF-A0A936AQ06-F1
#
_entry.id   AF-A0A936AQ06-F1
#
_cell.length_a   1.000
_cell.length_b   1.000
_cell.length_c   1.000
_cell.angle_alpha   90.00
_cell.angle_beta   90.00
_cell.angle_gamma   90.00
#
_symmetry.space_group_name_H-M   'P 1'
#
loop_
_entity.id
_entity.type
_entity.pdbx_description
1 polymer ?
#
loop_
_entity_poly.entity_id
_entity_poly.type
_entity_poly.pdbx_seq_one_letter_code
_entity_poly.pdbx_strand_id
1 'polypeptide(L)' 'MDSIYVLIPVTFVLLGFALGAYLWSVSSGQFDDLDKAAHSILFDDDIPPAAELPSPAPGSQDSAPKPP' A
#
# COMPACT_ATOMS: atom_id res chain seq x y z
N MET A 1 7.53 44.08 16.54
CA MET A 1 7.23 43.75 15.12
C MET A 1 8.42 42.97 14.58
N ASP A 2 8.65 41.78 15.14
CA ASP A 2 9.97 41.11 15.04
C ASP A 2 9.86 39.66 14.57
N SER A 3 8.70 39.03 14.81
CA SER A 3 8.42 37.64 14.42
C SER A 3 8.48 37.43 12.91
N ILE A 4 8.16 38.46 12.10
CA ILE A 4 8.18 38.35 10.64
C ILE A 4 9.59 38.10 10.10
N TYR A 5 10.63 38.60 10.76
CA TYR A 5 12.02 38.35 10.37
C TYR A 5 12.47 36.91 10.63
N VAL A 6 11.83 36.22 11.56
CA VAL A 6 12.05 34.78 11.82
C VAL A 6 11.17 33.93 10.91
N LEU A 7 9.92 34.35 10.68
CA LEU A 7 8.98 33.61 9.87
C LEU A 7 9.44 33.50 8.41
N ILE A 8 9.87 34.60 7.78
CA ILE A 8 10.32 34.59 6.37
C ILE A 8 11.36 33.49 6.08
N PRO A 9 12.52 33.41 6.76
CA PRO A 9 13.51 32.37 6.48
C PRO A 9 13.00 30.97 6.81
N VAL A 10 12.20 30.80 7.87
CA VAL A 10 11.58 29.52 8.20
C VAL A 10 10.68 29.04 7.05
N THR A 11 9.87 29.93 6.46
CA THR A 11 9.03 29.56 5.32
C THR A 11 9.85 29.13 4.11
N PHE A 12 10.96 29.81 3.81
CA PHE A 12 11.85 29.42 2.70
C PHE A 12 12.50 28.06 2.94
N VAL A 13 12.92 27.75 4.17
CA VAL A 13 13.46 26.45 4.54
C VAL A 13 12.41 25.36 4.40
N LEU A 14 11.20 25.57 4.93
CA LEU A 14 10.11 24.60 4.82
C LEU A 14 9.67 24.39 3.38
N LEU A 15 9.60 25.46 2.59
CA LEU A 15 9.24 25.38 1.18
C LEU A 15 10.31 24.61 0.39
N GLY A 16 11.59 24.92 0.61
CA GLY A 16 12.70 24.20 -0.01
C GLY A 16 12.73 22.72 0.39
N PHE A 17 12.48 22.42 1.67
CA PHE A 17 12.37 21.06 2.16
C PHE A 17 11.20 20.31 1.51
N ALA A 18 10.01 20.91 1.46
CA ALA A 18 8.84 20.33 0.84
C ALA A 18 9.07 20.06 -0.66
N LEU A 19 9.66 21.02 -1.38
CA LEU A 19 9.97 20.87 -2.80
C LEU A 19 11.03 19.79 -3.04
N GLY A 20 12.07 19.73 -2.21
CA GLY A 20 13.10 18.69 -2.29
C GLY A 20 12.53 17.30 -2.02
N ALA A 21 11.72 17.15 -0.97
CA ALA A 21 11.03 15.89 -0.66
C ALA A 21 10.08 15.47 -1.79
N TYR A 22 9.34 16.42 -2.37
CA TYR A 22 8.45 16.16 -3.50
C TYR A 22 9.20 15.66 -4.74
N LEU A 23 10.27 16.36 -5.15
CA LEU A 23 11.08 15.94 -6.31
C LEU A 23 11.74 14.58 -6.07
N TRP A 24 12.21 14.31 -4.85
CA TRP A 24 12.73 13.01 -4.47
C TRP A 24 11.66 11.91 -4.55
N SER A 25 10.43 12.18 -4.08
CA SER A 25 9.30 11.25 -4.13
C SER A 25 8.89 10.93 -5.57
N VAL A 26 8.85 11.93 -6.45
CA VAL A 26 8.59 11.74 -7.88
C VAL A 26 9.66 10.86 -8.52
N SER A 27 10.94 11.11 -8.23
CA SER A 27 12.04 10.30 -8.74
C SER A 27 12.10 8.89 -8.13
N SER A 28 11.52 8.68 -6.95
CA SER A 28 11.54 7.38 -6.25
C SER A 28 10.40 6.45 -6.68
N GLY A 29 9.57 6.84 -7.65
CA GLY A 29 8.52 5.97 -8.20
C GLY A 29 7.38 5.66 -7.22
N GLN A 30 7.17 6.48 -6.16
CA GLN A 30 6.08 6.24 -5.19
C GLN A 30 4.69 6.26 -5.85
N PHE A 31 4.57 6.92 -6.99
CA PHE A 31 3.33 6.99 -7.77
C PHE A 31 3.07 5.72 -8.60
N ASP A 32 4.06 4.88 -8.84
CA ASP A 32 3.91 3.66 -9.65
C ASP A 32 3.08 2.59 -8.92
N ASP A 33 3.09 2.58 -7.58
CA ASP A 33 2.28 1.66 -6.77
C ASP A 33 0.79 2.06 -6.76
N LEU A 34 0.48 3.36 -6.93
CA LEU A 34 -0.89 3.85 -7.10
C LEU A 34 -1.47 3.47 -8.47
N ASP A 35 -0.65 3.47 -9.52
CA ASP A 35 -1.07 3.09 -10.87
C ASP A 35 -1.48 1.62 -10.94
N LYS A 36 -0.77 0.75 -10.21
CA LYS A 36 -1.11 -0.66 -10.07
C LYS A 36 -2.48 -0.89 -9.42
N ALA A 37 -2.84 -0.12 -8.39
CA ALA A 37 -4.15 -0.21 -7.74
C ALA A 37 -5.30 0.32 -8.63
N ALA A 38 -5.03 1.30 -9.50
CA ALA A 38 -6.01 1.78 -10.48
C ALA A 38 -6.27 0.74 -11.60
N HIS A 39 -5.25 -0.02 -12.00
CA HIS A 39 -5.41 -1.08 -13.00
C HIS A 39 -6.23 -2.27 -12.49
N SER A 40 -6.11 -2.65 -11.21
CA SER A 40 -6.90 -3.76 -10.68
C SER A 40 -8.40 -3.46 -10.66
N ILE A 41 -8.82 -2.21 -10.45
CA ILE A 41 -10.25 -1.90 -10.33
C ILE A 41 -10.97 -1.75 -11.68
N LEU A 42 -10.24 -1.44 -12.76
CA LEU A 42 -10.81 -1.29 -14.10
C LEU A 42 -10.77 -2.58 -14.93
N PHE A 43 -9.87 -3.51 -14.59
CA PHE A 43 -9.69 -4.79 -15.29
C PHE A 43 -10.06 -6.03 -14.46
N ASP A 44 -10.61 -5.88 -13.25
CA ASP A 44 -11.15 -7.00 -12.44
C ASP A 44 -12.49 -7.54 -12.97
N ASP A 45 -13.09 -6.93 -14.00
CA ASP A 45 -14.33 -7.41 -14.62
C ASP A 45 -14.18 -8.80 -15.29
N ASP A 46 -12.95 -9.30 -15.46
CA ASP A 46 -12.64 -10.58 -16.10
C ASP A 46 -12.23 -11.70 -15.11
N ILE A 47 -12.31 -11.50 -13.79
CA ILE A 47 -12.02 -12.57 -12.81
C ILE A 47 -13.34 -13.26 -12.41
N PRO A 48 -13.61 -14.51 -12.89
CA PRO A 48 -14.68 -15.31 -12.30
C PRO A 48 -14.40 -15.50 -10.82
N PRO A 49 -15.42 -15.44 -9.94
CA PRO A 49 -15.20 -15.45 -8.50
C PRO A 49 -14.46 -16.72 -8.14
N ALA A 50 -13.20 -16.58 -7.74
CA ALA A 50 -12.47 -17.64 -7.07
C ALA A 50 -13.14 -17.84 -5.71
N ALA A 51 -14.22 -18.61 -5.74
CA ALA A 51 -14.77 -19.29 -4.61
C ALA A 51 -13.74 -20.31 -4.14
N GLU A 52 -12.69 -19.87 -3.48
CA GLU A 52 -11.84 -20.75 -2.70
C GLU A 52 -11.26 -19.99 -1.51
N LEU A 53 -12.15 -19.72 -0.56
CA LEU A 53 -11.77 -19.69 0.84
C LEU A 53 -10.99 -20.99 1.12
N PRO A 54 -9.72 -20.95 1.58
CA PRO A 54 -9.02 -22.16 1.95
C PRO A 54 -9.67 -22.74 3.21
N SER A 55 -10.45 -23.81 3.03
CA SER A 55 -10.89 -24.71 4.09
C SER A 55 -11.15 -26.09 3.50
N PRO A 56 -10.62 -27.21 4.04
CA PRO A 56 -9.70 -27.38 5.17
C PRO A 56 -8.38 -28.10 4.77
N ALA A 57 -7.40 -28.08 5.68
CA ALA A 57 -6.09 -28.71 5.52
C ALA A 57 -6.16 -30.23 5.22
N PRO A 58 -5.25 -30.79 4.40
CA PRO A 58 -5.11 -32.23 4.21
C PRO A 58 -4.28 -32.80 5.35
N GLY A 59 -4.92 -33.22 6.45
CA GLY A 59 -4.13 -33.68 7.59
C GLY A 59 -4.90 -34.11 8.84
N SER A 60 -5.92 -34.95 8.70
CA SER A 60 -6.47 -35.71 9.83
C SER A 60 -6.87 -37.11 9.39
N GLN A 61 -5.91 -37.83 8.82
CA GLN A 61 -5.83 -39.27 9.03
C GLN A 61 -5.37 -39.47 10.47
N ASP A 62 -6.30 -39.45 11.42
CA ASP A 62 -6.03 -39.93 12.77
C ASP A 62 -7.03 -41.03 13.09
N SER A 63 -6.49 -42.25 12.99
CA SER A 63 -6.79 -43.40 13.83
C SER A 63 -8.24 -43.88 13.92
N ALA A 64 -8.47 -45.02 13.29
CA ALA A 64 -9.57 -45.94 13.63
C ALA A 64 -9.71 -46.12 15.15
N PRO A 65 -10.94 -46.42 15.62
CA PRO A 65 -11.09 -47.77 16.14
C PRO A 65 -12.37 -48.46 15.63
N LYS A 66 -12.17 -49.64 15.08
CA LYS A 66 -13.08 -50.80 15.12
C LYS A 66 -12.44 -51.77 16.13
N PRO A 67 -13.10 -52.60 16.98
CA PRO A 67 -14.50 -53.12 17.06
C PRO A 67 -15.01 -53.10 18.55
N PRO A 68 -15.77 -54.05 19.17
CA PRO A 68 -16.34 -55.37 18.77
C PRO A 68 -17.63 -55.30 17.95
#